data_AF-A0A0D6AVQ0-F1
#
_entry.id   AF-A0A0D6AVQ0-F1
#
_cell.length_a   1.000
_cell.length_b   1.000
_cell.length_c   1.000
_cell.angle_alpha   90.00
_cell.angle_beta   90.00
_cell.angle_gamma   90.00
#
_symmetry.space_group_name_H-M   'P 1'
#
loop_
_entity.id
_entity.type
_entity.pdbx_description
1 polymer ?
#
loop_
_entity_poly.entity_id
_entity_poly.type
_entity_poly.pdbx_seq_one_letter_code
_entity_poly.pdbx_strand_id
1 'polypeptide(L)'
;MKTNTSVLLSPTAIASILVVLSSLSIGLATGFLSFYLGAESLTGVTSPEENPTQKINNKSDNEGQGTNFQLISEQKILVKVYDQIHKAREESKVKEQQKQ
;
A
#
# COMPACT_ATOMS: atom_id res chain seq x y z
N MET A 1 -4.87 59.35 -29.22
CA MET A 1 -3.92 58.48 -28.50
C MET A 1 -3.42 57.45 -29.50
N LYS A 2 -2.15 57.51 -29.92
CA LYS A 2 -1.57 56.66 -30.99
C LYS A 2 -1.11 55.36 -30.33
N THR A 3 -1.75 54.23 -30.63
CA THR A 3 -1.41 52.94 -30.01
C THR A 3 -0.22 52.30 -30.72
N ASN A 4 0.79 51.88 -29.96
CA ASN A 4 2.04 51.26 -30.43
C ASN A 4 1.83 49.79 -30.84
N THR A 5 0.90 49.50 -31.74
CA THR A 5 0.62 48.14 -32.23
C THR A 5 1.76 47.53 -33.04
N SER A 6 2.69 48.34 -33.56
CA SER A 6 3.87 47.89 -34.30
C SER A 6 4.86 47.08 -33.46
N VAL A 7 4.90 47.30 -32.13
CA VAL A 7 5.79 46.55 -31.23
C VAL A 7 5.24 45.14 -30.96
N LEU A 8 3.92 45.00 -30.87
CA LEU A 8 3.24 43.71 -30.64
C LEU A 8 3.24 42.78 -31.86
N LEU A 9 3.28 43.33 -33.07
CA LEU A 9 3.41 42.55 -34.32
C LEU A 9 4.86 42.22 -34.69
N SER A 10 5.83 42.60 -33.85
CA SER A 10 7.22 42.20 -34.09
C SER A 10 7.39 40.69 -33.90
N PRO A 11 8.19 40.02 -34.73
CA PRO A 11 8.40 38.56 -34.64
C PRO A 11 8.94 38.13 -33.28
N THR A 12 9.75 38.98 -32.62
CA THR A 12 10.25 38.77 -31.27
C THR A 12 9.15 38.82 -30.20
N ALA A 13 8.18 39.72 -30.32
CA ALA A 13 7.03 39.78 -29.42
C ALA A 13 6.14 38.55 -29.57
N ILE A 14 5.89 38.10 -30.81
CA ILE A 14 5.10 36.90 -31.07
C ILE A 14 5.79 35.64 -30.50
N ALA A 15 7.09 35.50 -30.70
CA ALA A 15 7.86 34.38 -30.18
C ALA A 15 7.86 34.34 -28.65
N SER A 16 8.07 35.49 -28.00
CA SER A 16 8.05 35.57 -26.52
C SER A 16 6.67 35.25 -25.94
N ILE A 17 5.59 35.72 -26.56
CA ILE A 17 4.22 35.36 -26.18
C ILE A 17 4.02 33.84 -26.27
N LEU A 18 4.43 33.22 -27.39
CA LEU A 18 4.27 31.78 -27.61
C LEU A 18 5.06 30.96 -26.58
N VAL A 19 6.28 31.38 -26.24
CA VAL A 19 7.08 30.74 -25.18
C VAL A 19 6.40 30.84 -23.81
N VAL A 20 5.85 32.00 -23.46
CA VAL A 20 5.13 32.19 -22.19
C VAL A 20 3.88 31.30 -22.12
N LEU A 21 3.08 31.26 -23.20
CA LEU A 21 1.90 30.40 -23.29
C LEU A 21 2.25 28.91 -23.18
N SER A 22 3.35 28.47 -23.81
CA SER A 22 3.81 27.08 -23.73
C SER A 22 4.28 26.67 -22.33
N SER A 23 4.89 27.60 -21.59
CA SER A 23 5.36 27.36 -20.23
C SER A 23 4.19 27.36 -19.24
N LEU A 24 3.19 28.19 -19.47
CA LEU A 24 2.00 28.29 -18.63
C LEU A 24 1.14 27.01 -18.70
N SER A 25 1.01 26.39 -19.88
CA SER A 25 0.23 25.16 -20.04
C SER A 25 0.86 23.96 -19.29
N ILE A 26 2.19 23.84 -19.32
CA ILE A 26 2.93 22.79 -18.60
C ILE A 26 2.83 23.00 -17.08
N GLY A 27 2.89 24.26 -16.61
CA GLY A 27 2.78 24.60 -15.19
C GLY A 27 1.40 24.30 -14.59
N LEU A 28 0.32 24.54 -15.35
CA LEU A 28 -1.04 24.25 -14.87
C LEU A 28 -1.32 22.75 -14.78
N ALA A 29 -0.89 21.96 -15.77
CA ALA A 29 -1.10 20.52 -15.78
C ALA A 29 -0.35 19.81 -14.64
N THR A 30 0.91 20.20 -14.42
CA THR A 30 1.73 19.65 -13.32
C THR A 30 1.21 20.10 -11.95
N GLY A 31 0.83 21.36 -11.81
CA GLY A 31 0.24 21.88 -10.57
C GLY A 31 -1.06 21.17 -10.18
N PHE A 32 -1.96 20.90 -11.15
CA PHE A 32 -3.21 20.17 -10.88
C PHE A 32 -2.94 18.72 -10.45
N LEU A 33 -2.03 18.03 -11.14
CA LEU A 33 -1.67 16.65 -10.79
C LEU A 33 -1.01 16.58 -9.40
N SER A 34 -0.09 17.49 -9.10
CA SER A 34 0.56 17.56 -7.78
C SER A 34 -0.42 17.92 -6.67
N PHE A 35 -1.41 18.79 -6.94
CA PHE A 35 -2.47 19.10 -5.98
C PHE A 35 -3.38 17.91 -5.73
N TYR A 36 -3.81 17.22 -6.77
CA TYR A 36 -4.65 16.02 -6.66
C TYR A 36 -3.92 14.91 -5.88
N LEU A 37 -2.70 14.58 -6.29
CA LEU A 37 -1.90 13.55 -5.64
C LEU A 37 -1.52 13.93 -4.20
N GLY A 38 -1.23 15.21 -3.95
CA GLY A 38 -0.97 15.72 -2.61
C GLY A 38 -2.20 15.67 -1.70
N ALA A 39 -3.38 15.99 -2.23
CA ALA A 39 -4.64 15.89 -1.50
C ALA A 39 -4.98 14.43 -1.19
N GLU A 40 -4.83 13.52 -2.16
CA GLU A 40 -5.06 12.09 -2.00
C GLU A 40 -4.08 11.47 -0.99
N SER A 41 -2.83 11.90 -0.96
CA SER A 41 -1.87 11.48 0.07
C SER A 41 -2.29 11.86 1.49
N LEU A 42 -2.99 12.98 1.68
CA LEU A 42 -3.56 13.37 2.98
C LEU A 42 -4.83 12.57 3.32
N THR A 43 -5.49 11.98 2.31
CA THR A 43 -6.61 11.05 2.55
C THR A 43 -6.15 9.64 2.94
N GLY A 44 -4.89 9.26 2.71
CA GLY A 44 -4.31 8.00 3.19
C GLY A 44 -4.29 7.83 4.72
N VAL A 45 -4.64 8.88 5.49
CA VAL A 45 -4.84 8.84 6.95
C VAL A 45 -6.30 9.07 7.37
N THR A 46 -7.24 9.31 6.45
CA THR A 46 -8.66 9.15 6.80
C THR A 46 -8.91 7.65 6.90
N SER A 47 -9.01 7.23 8.16
CA SER A 47 -9.39 5.91 8.65
C SER A 47 -10.24 5.13 7.65
N PRO A 48 -9.98 3.83 7.49
CA PRO A 48 -10.81 2.98 6.62
C PRO A 48 -12.29 3.21 6.96
N GLU A 49 -13.06 3.68 5.96
CA GLU A 49 -14.50 3.97 6.09
C GLU A 49 -15.28 2.70 6.49
N GLU A 50 -14.70 1.53 6.20
CA GLU A 50 -15.06 0.29 6.86
C GLU A 50 -14.16 0.08 8.08
N ASN A 51 -14.71 0.34 9.26
CA ASN A 51 -14.23 -0.26 10.49
C ASN A 51 -13.88 -1.75 10.19
N PRO A 52 -12.64 -2.22 10.40
CA PRO A 52 -12.25 -3.59 10.07
C PRO A 52 -13.12 -4.64 10.78
N THR A 53 -13.84 -4.27 11.83
CA THR A 53 -14.85 -5.11 12.48
C THR A 53 -16.11 -5.32 11.63
N GLN A 54 -16.50 -4.38 10.76
CA GLN A 54 -17.68 -4.49 9.91
C GLN A 54 -17.45 -5.41 8.69
N LYS A 55 -16.22 -5.43 8.16
CA LYS A 55 -15.83 -6.35 7.06
C LYS A 55 -15.80 -7.82 7.50
N ILE A 56 -15.66 -8.07 8.80
CA ILE A 56 -15.74 -9.40 9.42
C ILE A 56 -17.22 -9.79 9.66
N ASN A 57 -18.10 -8.82 9.94
CA ASN A 57 -19.52 -9.09 10.21
C ASN A 57 -20.36 -9.31 8.94
N ASN A 58 -20.01 -8.65 7.82
CA ASN A 58 -20.77 -8.75 6.56
C ASN A 58 -20.32 -9.90 5.64
N LYS A 59 -19.29 -10.67 6.03
CA LYS A 59 -18.78 -11.83 5.27
C LYS A 59 -19.17 -13.16 5.92
N SER A 60 -20.34 -13.24 6.54
CA SER A 60 -20.85 -14.50 7.10
C SER A 60 -21.59 -15.37 6.07
N ASP A 61 -21.98 -14.84 4.91
CA ASP A 61 -23.01 -15.54 4.10
C ASP A 61 -22.59 -16.00 2.70
N ASN A 62 -21.32 -15.90 2.29
CA ASN A 62 -20.91 -16.49 1.00
C ASN A 62 -19.55 -17.19 1.07
N GLU A 63 -19.67 -18.50 1.00
CA GLU A 63 -18.67 -19.56 0.92
C GLU A 63 -17.59 -19.28 -0.15
N GLY A 64 -16.34 -19.65 0.15
CA GLY A 64 -15.28 -19.63 -0.85
C GLY A 64 -13.85 -19.57 -0.30
N GLN A 65 -13.42 -20.65 0.35
CA GLN A 65 -12.10 -21.25 0.14
C GLN A 65 -10.88 -20.29 0.16
N GLY A 66 -10.60 -19.68 1.31
CA GLY A 66 -9.30 -19.10 1.63
C GLY A 66 -8.74 -19.81 2.85
N THR A 67 -7.54 -20.39 2.73
CA THR A 67 -6.85 -21.17 3.77
C THR A 67 -6.94 -20.50 5.14
N ASN A 68 -7.81 -21.05 5.98
CA ASN A 68 -8.20 -20.51 7.28
C ASN A 68 -6.98 -20.37 8.18
N PHE A 69 -6.63 -19.13 8.52
CA PHE A 69 -5.80 -18.84 9.68
C PHE A 69 -6.49 -19.45 10.90
N GLN A 70 -5.94 -20.57 11.40
CA GLN A 70 -6.51 -21.30 12.52
C GLN A 70 -5.85 -20.77 13.80
N LEU A 71 -6.63 -20.10 14.64
CA LEU A 71 -6.14 -19.58 15.92
C LEU A 71 -5.82 -20.77 16.83
N ILE A 72 -4.53 -21.12 16.94
CA ILE A 72 -4.08 -22.24 17.78
C ILE A 72 -3.87 -21.71 19.20
N SER A 73 -4.43 -22.40 20.19
CA SER A 73 -4.21 -22.08 21.59
C SER A 73 -2.77 -22.41 22.01
N GLU A 74 -2.15 -21.51 22.77
CA GLU A 74 -0.78 -21.66 23.27
C GLU A 74 -0.57 -23.00 24.00
N GLN A 75 -1.56 -23.44 24.78
CA GLN A 75 -1.53 -24.73 25.47
C GLN A 75 -1.34 -25.92 24.51
N LYS A 76 -1.95 -25.88 23.31
CA LYS A 76 -1.81 -26.95 22.31
C LYS A 76 -0.40 -26.98 21.70
N ILE A 77 0.25 -25.81 21.57
CA ILE A 77 1.64 -25.71 21.13
C ILE A 77 2.57 -26.28 22.18
N LEU A 78 2.36 -25.92 23.46
CA LEU A 78 3.19 -26.39 24.57
C LEU A 78 3.15 -27.92 24.72
N VAL A 79 1.97 -28.54 24.61
CA VAL A 79 1.83 -30.00 24.64
C VAL A 79 2.55 -30.65 23.45
N LYS A 80 2.38 -30.11 22.24
CA LYS A 80 3.04 -30.64 21.04
C LYS A 80 4.57 -30.58 21.16
N VAL A 81 5.12 -29.47 21.65
CA VAL A 81 6.56 -29.30 21.84
C VAL A 81 7.08 -30.26 22.92
N TYR A 82 6.35 -30.39 24.03
CA TYR A 82 6.70 -31.32 25.11
C TYR A 82 6.77 -32.77 24.61
N ASP A 83 5.76 -33.22 23.87
CA ASP A 83 5.70 -34.57 23.31
C ASP A 83 6.84 -34.81 22.32
N GLN A 84 7.15 -33.82 21.48
CA GLN A 84 8.23 -33.92 20.51
C GLN A 84 9.61 -34.05 21.18
N ILE A 85 9.86 -33.29 22.24
CA ILE A 85 11.11 -33.37 23.02
C ILE A 85 11.22 -34.71 23.74
N HIS A 86 10.14 -35.18 24.37
CA HIS A 86 10.15 -36.44 25.12
C HIS A 86 10.35 -37.64 24.19
N LYS A 87 9.64 -37.66 23.05
CA LYS A 87 9.79 -38.71 22.06
C LYS A 87 11.21 -38.76 21.48
N ALA A 88 11.80 -37.61 21.14
CA ALA A 88 13.18 -37.55 20.65
C ALA A 88 14.20 -38.04 21.69
N ARG A 89 13.94 -37.81 22.98
CA ARG A 89 14.81 -38.26 24.07
C ARG A 89 14.73 -39.77 24.28
N GLU A 90 13.53 -40.35 24.23
CA GLU A 90 13.33 -41.80 24.32
C GLU A 90 13.98 -42.53 23.14
N GLU A 91 13.82 -42.02 21.92
CA GLU A 91 14.47 -42.59 20.72
C GLU A 91 16.00 -42.51 20.79
N SER A 92 16.54 -41.45 21.40
CA SER A 92 17.99 -41.28 21.58
C SER A 92 18.55 -42.27 22.61
N LYS A 93 17.84 -42.51 23.72
CA LYS A 93 18.22 -43.51 24.73
C LYS A 93 18.18 -44.94 24.17
N VAL A 94 17.16 -45.25 23.35
CA VAL A 94 17.04 -46.56 22.70
C VAL A 94 18.21 -46.81 21.73
N LYS A 95 18.63 -45.77 20.99
CA LYS A 95 19.79 -45.87 20.08
C LYS A 95 21.13 -46.03 20.82
N GLU A 96 21.26 -45.46 22.02
CA GLU A 96 22.44 -45.62 22.87
C GLU A 96 22.54 -47.02 23.48
N GLN A 97 21.41 -47.63 23.85
CA GLN A 97 21.35 -49.00 24.36
C GLN A 97 21.54 -50.08 23.28
N GLN A 98 21.23 -49.79 22.02
CA GLN A 98 21.48 -50.70 20.89
C GLN A 98 22.92 -50.66 20.36
N LYS A 99 23.77 -49.75 20.87
CA LYS A 99 25.16 -49.58 20.42
C LYS A 99 26.20 -50.10 21.45
N GLN A 100 25.73 -50.75 22.53
CA GLN A 100 26.59 -51.49 23.48
C GLN A 100 26.54 -52.99 23.19
#